data_AF-A0A7K2XB80-F1
#
_entry.id   AF-A0A7K2XB80-F1
#
_cell.length_a   1.000
_cell.length_b   1.000
_cell.length_c   1.000
_cell.angle_alpha   90.00
_cell.angle_beta   90.00
_cell.angle_gamma   90.00
#
_symmetry.space_group_name_H-M   'P 1'
#
loop_
_entity.id
_entity.type
_entity.pdbx_description
1 polymer ?
#
loop_
_entity_poly.entity_id
_entity_poly.type
_entity_poly.pdbx_seq_one_letter_code
_entity_poly.pdbx_strand_id
1 'polypeptide(L)'
;ALRSAGARLLGYVDTDYGMRDAEVITEEALRHREWYGVDGCFLDQTTAGRDGLPAARRVVRSLRREGVSPVVINPGVHPAPGYVRLADLTVTFEGHWSTYVSTFSRPSWTARSPSERLCHL
;
A
#
# COMPACT_ATOMS: atom_id res chain seq x y z
N ALA A 1 6.12 -23.29 3.31
CA ALA A 1 4.66 -23.50 3.13
C ALA A 1 4.04 -22.44 2.24
N LEU A 2 3.86 -21.18 2.67
CA LEU A 2 3.20 -20.13 1.85
C LEU A 2 3.89 -19.86 0.50
N ARG A 3 5.21 -19.65 0.51
CA ARG A 3 6.00 -19.48 -0.73
C ARG A 3 5.88 -20.69 -1.65
N SER A 4 5.97 -21.89 -1.10
CA SER A 4 5.83 -23.16 -1.84
C SER A 4 4.44 -23.34 -2.44
N ALA A 5 3.43 -22.65 -1.91
CA ALA A 5 2.07 -22.62 -2.45
C ALA A 5 1.85 -21.50 -3.50
N GLY A 6 2.91 -20.79 -3.90
CA GLY A 6 2.85 -19.72 -4.91
C GLY A 6 2.41 -18.36 -4.37
N ALA A 7 2.25 -18.21 -3.05
CA ALA A 7 1.91 -16.92 -2.46
C ALA A 7 3.13 -15.97 -2.48
N ARG A 8 2.86 -14.70 -2.78
CA ARG A 8 3.83 -13.62 -2.58
C ARG A 8 3.81 -13.16 -1.13
N LEU A 9 4.97 -13.03 -0.51
CA LEU A 9 5.12 -12.53 0.84
C LEU A 9 5.53 -11.06 0.80
N LEU A 10 4.84 -10.20 1.56
CA LEU A 10 5.17 -8.78 1.67
C LEU A 10 5.61 -8.46 3.10
N GLY A 11 6.65 -7.64 3.24
CA GLY A 11 7.05 -7.09 4.53
C GLY A 11 6.11 -5.94 4.91
N TYR A 12 5.45 -6.05 6.06
CA TYR A 12 4.65 -4.96 6.62
C TYR A 12 5.57 -3.84 7.12
N VAL A 13 5.28 -2.59 6.80
CA VAL A 13 5.95 -1.42 7.38
C VAL A 13 4.90 -0.35 7.66
N ASP A 14 4.86 0.11 8.91
CA ASP A 14 3.96 1.20 9.31
C ASP A 14 4.50 2.55 8.81
N THR A 15 3.68 3.38 8.20
CA THR A 15 4.10 4.73 7.74
C THR A 15 3.72 5.86 8.70
N ASP A 16 3.01 5.56 9.79
CA ASP A 16 2.51 6.48 10.81
C ASP A 16 1.82 7.70 10.18
N TYR A 17 0.92 7.44 9.23
CA TYR A 17 0.21 8.49 8.48
C TYR A 17 1.15 9.54 7.87
N GLY A 18 2.31 9.09 7.37
CA GLY A 18 3.29 9.92 6.69
C GLY A 18 4.24 10.69 7.63
N MET A 19 4.20 10.42 8.93
CA MET A 19 5.09 11.04 9.92
C MET A 19 6.49 10.42 9.94
N ARG A 20 6.65 9.21 9.41
CA ARG A 20 7.96 8.53 9.33
C ARG A 20 8.76 8.94 8.10
N ASP A 21 10.06 9.09 8.30
CA ASP A 21 11.00 9.40 7.22
C ASP A 21 11.10 8.25 6.21
N ALA A 22 11.23 8.63 4.94
CA ALA A 22 11.28 7.66 3.84
C ALA A 22 12.52 6.75 3.92
N GLU A 23 13.63 7.24 4.45
CA GLU A 23 14.86 6.46 4.65
C GLU A 23 14.64 5.36 5.69
N VAL A 24 14.09 5.71 6.86
CA VAL A 24 13.74 4.75 7.93
C VAL A 24 12.78 3.67 7.43
N ILE A 25 11.73 4.06 6.68
CA ILE A 25 10.79 3.11 6.06
C ILE A 25 11.51 2.18 5.08
N THR A 26 12.42 2.72 4.27
CA THR A 26 13.16 1.94 3.26
C THR A 26 14.11 0.94 3.94
N GLU A 27 14.85 1.37 4.96
CA GLU A 27 15.73 0.49 5.74
C GLU A 27 14.97 -0.63 6.45
N GLU A 28 13.78 -0.36 6.98
CA GLU A 28 12.93 -1.39 7.57
C GLU A 28 12.45 -2.41 6.52
N ALA A 29 12.02 -1.96 5.34
CA ALA A 29 11.62 -2.85 4.26
C ALA A 29 12.79 -3.74 3.77
N LEU A 30 14.01 -3.18 3.71
CA LEU A 30 15.21 -3.94 3.36
C LEU A 30 15.58 -4.97 4.43
N ARG A 31 15.46 -4.63 5.72
CA ARG A 31 15.63 -5.60 6.81
C ARG A 31 14.61 -6.73 6.73
N HIS A 32 13.34 -6.44 6.44
CA HIS A 32 12.32 -7.47 6.23
C HIS A 32 12.65 -8.39 5.05
N ARG A 33 13.23 -7.85 3.97
CA ARG A 33 13.72 -8.63 2.84
C ARG A 33 14.89 -9.52 3.22
N GLU A 34 15.84 -9.03 4.00
CA GLU A 34 16.98 -9.82 4.47
C GLU A 34 16.54 -10.95 5.40
N TRP A 35 15.71 -10.65 6.41
CA TRP A 35 15.33 -11.62 7.45
C TRP A 35 14.35 -12.68 6.97
N TYR A 36 13.35 -12.27 6.19
CA TYR A 36 12.22 -13.13 5.82
C TYR A 36 12.16 -13.45 4.33
N GLY A 37 13.12 -12.91 3.56
CA GLY A 37 13.18 -13.11 2.12
C GLY A 37 11.97 -12.57 1.40
N VAL A 38 11.22 -11.56 1.91
CA VAL A 38 9.95 -11.08 1.32
C VAL A 38 10.09 -10.61 -0.13
N ASP A 39 9.02 -10.74 -0.91
CA ASP A 39 9.00 -10.36 -2.33
C ASP A 39 8.77 -8.86 -2.53
N GLY A 40 8.09 -8.20 -1.58
CA GLY A 40 7.73 -6.79 -1.69
C GLY A 40 7.40 -6.16 -0.34
N CYS A 41 6.73 -5.02 -0.36
CA CYS A 41 6.42 -4.24 0.84
C CYS A 41 4.92 -3.88 0.88
N PHE A 42 4.34 -4.00 2.08
CA PHE A 42 3.01 -3.52 2.41
C PHE A 42 3.16 -2.35 3.37
N LEU A 43 2.85 -1.15 2.88
CA LEU A 43 2.90 0.09 3.66
C LEU A 43 1.54 0.31 4.32
N ASP A 44 1.50 0.29 5.65
CA ASP A 44 0.28 0.50 6.41
C ASP A 44 0.15 1.92 6.95
N GLN A 45 -1.07 2.26 7.38
CA GLN A 45 -1.44 3.58 7.90
C GLN A 45 -1.01 4.71 6.95
N THR A 46 -1.18 4.50 5.64
CA THR A 46 -0.80 5.52 4.65
C THR A 46 -1.83 6.64 4.60
N THR A 47 -1.39 7.86 4.31
CA THR A 47 -2.30 8.99 4.12
C THR A 47 -3.23 8.78 2.92
N ALA A 48 -4.44 9.34 3.01
CA ALA A 48 -5.42 9.30 1.92
C ALA A 48 -5.57 10.65 1.19
N GLY A 49 -5.20 11.76 1.84
CA GLY A 49 -5.37 13.13 1.35
C GLY A 49 -4.40 13.53 0.25
N ARG A 50 -4.76 14.56 -0.54
CA ARG A 50 -3.93 15.08 -1.65
C ARG A 50 -2.61 15.69 -1.16
N ASP A 51 -2.64 16.29 0.01
CA ASP A 51 -1.54 16.86 0.77
C ASP A 51 -0.47 15.82 1.16
N GLY A 52 -0.87 14.59 1.50
CA GLY A 52 0.05 13.49 1.79
C GLY A 52 0.74 12.86 0.56
N LEU A 53 0.20 13.11 -0.64
CA LEU A 53 0.63 12.42 -1.87
C LEU A 53 2.12 12.62 -2.21
N PRO A 54 2.74 13.82 -2.04
CA PRO A 54 4.17 13.99 -2.26
C PRO A 54 5.03 13.13 -1.33
N ALA A 55 4.64 12.98 -0.05
CA ALA A 55 5.37 12.16 0.91
C ALA A 55 5.26 10.67 0.57
N ALA A 56 4.04 10.17 0.33
CA ALA A 56 3.82 8.80 -0.12
C ALA A 56 4.60 8.48 -1.41
N ARG A 57 4.63 9.41 -2.38
CA ARG A 57 5.42 9.25 -3.60
C ARG A 57 6.92 9.13 -3.32
N ARG A 58 7.46 9.89 -2.35
CA ARG A 58 8.88 9.78 -1.98
C ARG A 58 9.19 8.40 -1.43
N VAL A 59 8.39 7.90 -0.49
CA VAL A 59 8.54 6.56 0.09
C VAL A 59 8.51 5.47 -0.99
N VAL A 60 7.45 5.46 -1.82
CA VAL A 60 7.31 4.44 -2.88
C VAL A 60 8.47 4.50 -3.89
N ARG A 61 8.96 5.71 -4.21
CA ARG A 61 10.13 5.85 -5.09
C ARG A 61 11.42 5.35 -4.45
N SER A 62 11.65 5.61 -3.16
CA SER A 62 12.82 5.09 -2.44
C SER A 62 12.82 3.57 -2.43
N LEU A 63 11.69 2.94 -2.07
CA LEU A 63 11.54 1.48 -2.12
C LEU A 63 11.82 0.90 -3.53
N ARG A 64 11.26 1.51 -4.57
CA ARG A 64 11.49 1.05 -5.95
C ARG A 64 12.94 1.20 -6.41
N ARG A 65 13.68 2.21 -5.93
CA ARG A 65 15.11 2.37 -6.24
C ARG A 65 15.95 1.22 -5.66
N GLU A 66 15.55 0.71 -4.50
CA GLU A 66 16.17 -0.46 -3.87
C GLU A 66 15.66 -1.80 -4.43
N GLY A 67 14.88 -1.77 -5.52
CA GLY A 67 14.34 -2.95 -6.18
C GLY A 67 13.19 -3.62 -5.43
N VAL A 68 12.56 -2.95 -4.46
CA VAL A 68 11.37 -3.49 -3.78
C VAL A 68 10.16 -3.39 -4.70
N SER A 69 9.56 -4.53 -5.05
CA SER A 69 8.36 -4.63 -5.88
C SER A 69 7.72 -6.01 -5.72
N PRO A 70 6.41 -6.11 -5.43
CA PRO A 70 5.43 -5.04 -5.47
C PRO A 70 5.44 -4.16 -4.21
N VAL A 71 4.93 -2.94 -4.35
CA VAL A 71 4.60 -2.05 -3.24
C VAL A 71 3.08 -1.93 -3.15
N VAL A 72 2.53 -2.33 -2.01
CA VAL A 72 1.12 -2.16 -1.64
C VAL A 72 1.03 -1.01 -0.65
N ILE A 73 0.02 -0.16 -0.80
CA ILE A 73 -0.29 0.89 0.18
C ILE A 73 -1.67 0.66 0.78
N ASN A 74 -1.78 0.85 2.09
CA ASN A 74 -3.03 0.75 2.81
C ASN A 74 -3.42 2.08 3.46
N PRO A 75 -4.29 2.86 2.81
CA PRO A 75 -4.99 3.96 3.46
C PRO A 75 -6.31 3.53 4.12
N GLY A 76 -6.79 2.30 3.91
CA GLY A 76 -8.05 1.76 4.44
C GLY A 76 -9.33 2.41 3.87
N VAL A 77 -9.20 3.45 3.07
CA VAL A 77 -10.29 4.22 2.47
C VAL A 77 -9.94 4.66 1.05
N HIS A 78 -10.91 5.08 0.25
CA HIS A 78 -10.63 5.65 -1.07
C HIS A 78 -9.75 6.91 -0.97
N PRO A 79 -8.50 6.87 -1.44
CA PRO A 79 -7.60 8.02 -1.34
C PRO A 79 -7.80 8.98 -2.52
N ALA A 80 -7.03 10.07 -2.54
CA ALA A 80 -6.91 10.88 -3.74
C ALA A 80 -6.49 10.01 -4.95
N PRO A 81 -7.01 10.23 -6.18
CA PRO A 81 -6.75 9.34 -7.32
C PRO A 81 -5.27 9.15 -7.68
N GLY A 82 -4.39 10.03 -7.20
CA GLY A 82 -2.96 9.93 -7.39
C GLY A 82 -2.32 8.69 -6.76
N TYR A 83 -2.85 8.20 -5.63
CA TYR A 83 -2.26 7.08 -4.88
C TYR A 83 -2.29 5.77 -5.66
N VAL A 84 -3.38 5.49 -6.39
CA VAL A 84 -3.54 4.30 -7.25
C VAL A 84 -2.50 4.23 -8.39
N ARG A 85 -1.89 5.37 -8.74
CA ARG A 85 -0.79 5.42 -9.72
C ARG A 85 0.60 5.24 -9.10
N LEU A 86 0.73 5.39 -7.78
CA LEU A 86 2.02 5.27 -7.10
C LEU A 86 2.39 3.81 -6.84
N ALA A 87 1.43 3.02 -6.37
CA ALA A 87 1.62 1.65 -5.91
C ALA A 87 1.10 0.63 -6.93
N ASP A 88 1.49 -0.63 -6.73
CA ASP A 88 1.03 -1.75 -7.54
C ASP A 88 -0.38 -2.19 -7.12
N LEU A 89 -0.72 -2.04 -5.83
CA LEU A 89 -2.04 -2.27 -5.26
C LEU A 89 -2.33 -1.22 -4.18
N THR A 90 -3.58 -0.77 -4.09
CA THR A 90 -4.05 0.20 -3.07
C THR A 90 -5.25 -0.38 -2.36
N VAL A 91 -5.17 -0.53 -1.04
CA VAL A 91 -6.33 -0.90 -0.22
C VAL A 91 -7.25 0.31 -0.13
N THR A 92 -8.48 0.19 -0.65
CA THR A 92 -9.45 1.31 -0.70
C THR A 92 -10.66 1.12 0.20
N PHE A 93 -10.69 0.02 0.93
CA PHE A 93 -11.63 -0.27 1.99
C PHE A 93 -10.94 -1.20 2.97
N GLU A 94 -11.07 -0.91 4.26
CA GLU A 94 -10.68 -1.79 5.34
C GLU A 94 -11.74 -1.70 6.44
N GLY A 95 -12.44 -2.80 6.71
CA GLY A 95 -13.44 -2.81 7.77
C GLY A 95 -14.41 -3.98 7.74
N HIS A 96 -15.42 -3.91 8.62
CA HIS A 96 -16.38 -5.00 8.77
C HIS A 96 -17.26 -5.20 7.53
N TRP A 97 -17.62 -6.46 7.29
CA TRP A 97 -18.56 -6.86 6.24
C TRP A 97 -19.88 -6.08 6.30
N SER A 98 -20.41 -5.82 7.49
CA SER A 98 -21.64 -5.04 7.67
C SER A 98 -21.52 -3.64 7.07
N THR A 99 -20.39 -2.95 7.31
CA THR A 99 -20.12 -1.61 6.74
C THR A 99 -19.94 -1.69 5.23
N TYR A 100 -19.29 -2.75 4.73
CA TYR A 100 -19.09 -2.97 3.31
C TYR A 100 -20.42 -3.09 2.55
N VAL A 101 -21.38 -3.85 3.09
CA VAL A 101 -22.67 -4.04 2.41
C VAL A 101 -23.65 -2.87 2.60
N SER A 102 -23.55 -2.12 3.71
CA SER A 102 -24.51 -1.06 4.03
C SER A 102 -24.11 0.32 3.55
N THR A 103 -22.81 0.64 3.52
CA THR A 103 -22.36 2.04 3.46
C THR A 103 -21.23 2.27 2.47
N PHE A 104 -20.44 1.24 2.14
CA PHE A 104 -19.39 1.38 1.15
C PHE A 104 -19.96 1.83 -0.20
N SER A 105 -19.34 2.85 -0.77
CA SER A 105 -19.63 3.31 -2.12
C SER A 105 -18.32 3.66 -2.82
N ARG A 106 -18.27 3.35 -4.12
CA ARG A 106 -17.09 3.61 -4.95
C ARG A 106 -17.18 5.00 -5.56
N PRO A 107 -16.20 5.90 -5.33
CA PRO A 107 -16.12 7.16 -6.05
C PRO A 107 -16.04 6.93 -7.56
N SER A 108 -16.68 7.79 -8.34
CA SER A 108 -16.77 7.66 -9.81
C SER A 108 -15.41 7.59 -10.50
N TRP A 109 -14.38 8.23 -9.94
CA TRP A 109 -13.04 8.19 -10.51
C TRP A 109 -12.45 6.77 -10.55
N THR A 110 -12.86 5.89 -9.62
CA THR A 110 -12.36 4.50 -9.54
C THR A 110 -12.80 3.66 -10.73
N ALA A 111 -13.86 4.05 -11.45
CA ALA A 111 -14.30 3.38 -12.68
C ALA A 111 -13.27 3.48 -13.81
N ARG A 112 -12.32 4.42 -13.71
CA ARG A 112 -11.20 4.59 -14.67
C ARG A 112 -9.92 3.89 -14.24
N SER A 113 -9.94 3.19 -13.10
CA SER A 113 -8.79 2.44 -12.59
C SER A 113 -9.01 0.95 -12.79
N PRO A 114 -7.97 0.19 -13.23
CA PRO A 114 -8.06 -1.27 -13.29
C PRO A 114 -8.41 -1.84 -11.91
N SER A 115 -9.34 -2.79 -11.86
CA SER A 115 -9.76 -3.47 -10.62
C SER A 115 -8.58 -4.11 -9.89
N GLU A 116 -7.59 -4.57 -10.64
CA GLU A 116 -6.41 -5.29 -10.14
C GLU A 116 -5.46 -4.38 -9.34
N ARG A 117 -5.70 -3.06 -9.34
CA ARG A 117 -4.97 -2.08 -8.53
C ARG A 117 -5.70 -1.67 -7.25
N LEU A 118 -6.92 -2.18 -7.03
CA LEU A 118 -7.75 -1.87 -5.88
C LEU A 118 -7.94 -3.14 -5.04
N CYS A 119 -7.81 -3.00 -3.73
CA CYS A 119 -7.97 -4.08 -2.76
C CYS A 119 -8.94 -3.65 -1.66
N HIS A 120 -9.74 -4.58 -1.16
CA HIS A 120 -10.56 -4.39 0.03
C HIS A 120 -10.16 -5.43 1.08
N LEU A 121 -10.08 -5.00 2.34
CA LEU A 121 -9.76 -5.81 3.51
C LEU A 121 -10.95 -5.88 4.47
#